data_AF-A0A940AGL2-F1
#
_entry.id   AF-A0A940AGL2-F1
#
_cell.length_a   1.000
_cell.length_b   1.000
_cell.length_c   1.000
_cell.angle_alpha   90.00
_cell.angle_beta   90.00
_cell.angle_gamma   90.00
#
_symmetry.space_group_name_H-M   'P 1'
#
loop_
_entity.id
_entity.type
_entity.pdbx_description
1 polymer ?
#
loop_
_entity_poly.entity_id
_entity_poly.type
_entity_poly.pdbx_seq_one_letter_code
_entity_poly.pdbx_strand_id
1 'polypeptide(L)'
;MASYNSIICRYNEIATKGNNRSMFENTLIRNMKRMTKDRVPGLNYVKIRGRIFIHKNDFEVFTDEEQDYLKERLKDCFGLDSFSFCIEGERTIEAVLDHIRNAVKPLFEQQLETLGRPVKFRTRARRSDKSFPLRSKEIEIETATMIEEMIGENKVQVDLMNPDISIGV
;
A
#
# COMPACT_ATOMS: atom_id res chain seq x y z
N MET A 1 9.38 2.92 -12.03
CA MET A 1 8.10 2.66 -11.34
C MET A 1 8.39 2.01 -10.00
N ALA A 2 7.51 2.18 -9.01
CA ALA A 2 7.72 1.60 -7.68
C ALA A 2 7.71 0.06 -7.73
N SER A 3 8.65 -0.56 -7.01
CA SER A 3 8.85 -2.01 -7.01
C SER A 3 7.88 -2.71 -6.06
N TYR A 4 6.61 -2.76 -6.42
CA TYR A 4 5.58 -3.39 -5.59
C TYR A 4 5.74 -4.92 -5.59
N ASN A 5 5.90 -5.49 -4.41
CA ASN A 5 6.02 -6.94 -4.19
C ASN A 5 4.84 -7.55 -3.43
N SER A 6 3.90 -6.72 -2.98
CA SER A 6 2.75 -7.16 -2.20
C SER A 6 1.51 -6.31 -2.52
N ILE A 7 0.33 -6.86 -2.23
CA ILE A 7 -0.96 -6.18 -2.34
C ILE A 7 -1.68 -6.33 -1.02
N ILE A 8 -1.96 -5.21 -0.36
CA ILE A 8 -2.80 -5.20 0.84
C ILE A 8 -4.27 -5.09 0.44
N CYS A 9 -5.05 -6.10 0.82
CA CYS A 9 -6.49 -6.20 0.58
C CYS A 9 -7.27 -5.90 1.87
N ARG A 10 -8.22 -4.96 1.77
CA ARG A 10 -9.07 -4.47 2.86
C ARG A 10 -10.51 -4.90 2.61
N TYR A 11 -11.18 -5.34 3.65
CA TYR A 11 -12.60 -5.71 3.65
C TYR A 11 -13.27 -5.10 4.88
N ASN A 12 -14.57 -4.84 4.76
CA ASN A 12 -15.35 -4.15 5.76
C ASN A 12 -15.83 -5.08 6.90
N GLU A 13 -16.39 -4.46 7.95
CA GLU A 13 -16.83 -5.09 9.21
C GLU A 13 -17.96 -6.13 9.08
N ILE A 14 -18.47 -6.42 7.87
CA ILE A 14 -19.41 -7.53 7.66
C ILE A 14 -18.82 -8.86 8.17
N ALA A 15 -17.50 -8.99 8.20
CA ALA A 15 -16.81 -10.14 8.75
C ALA A 15 -16.90 -10.30 10.29
N THR A 16 -17.26 -9.25 11.06
CA THR A 16 -17.16 -9.28 12.53
C THR A 16 -18.46 -9.61 13.26
N LYS A 17 -19.60 -9.67 12.58
CA LYS A 17 -20.86 -10.09 13.20
C LYS A 17 -20.93 -11.62 13.36
N GLY A 18 -21.09 -12.09 14.60
CA GLY A 18 -21.39 -13.49 14.91
C GLY A 18 -20.22 -14.48 14.75
N ASN A 19 -18.97 -14.03 14.94
CA ASN A 19 -17.77 -14.88 14.87
C ASN A 19 -17.49 -15.53 13.49
N ASN A 20 -18.08 -14.99 12.41
CA ASN A 20 -17.97 -15.53 11.04
C ASN A 20 -16.72 -15.09 10.26
N ARG A 21 -15.81 -14.37 10.93
CA ARG A 21 -14.67 -13.72 10.27
C ARG A 21 -13.78 -14.68 9.49
N SER A 22 -13.42 -15.81 10.09
CA SER A 22 -12.57 -16.81 9.43
C SER A 22 -13.25 -17.39 8.19
N MET A 23 -14.56 -17.68 8.27
CA MET A 23 -15.35 -18.17 7.13
C MET A 23 -15.38 -17.14 6.00
N PHE A 24 -15.63 -15.87 6.32
CA PHE A 24 -15.62 -14.77 5.35
C PHE A 24 -14.24 -14.61 4.68
N GLU A 25 -13.17 -14.50 5.46
CA GLU A 25 -11.80 -14.34 4.95
C GLU A 25 -11.41 -15.53 4.05
N ASN A 26 -11.73 -16.76 4.44
CA ASN A 26 -11.44 -17.95 3.63
C ASN A 26 -12.24 -17.97 2.31
N THR A 27 -13.49 -17.50 2.34
CA THR A 27 -14.33 -17.39 1.14
C THR A 27 -13.79 -16.31 0.21
N LEU A 28 -13.42 -15.15 0.74
CA LEU A 28 -12.83 -14.05 -0.01
C LEU A 28 -11.50 -14.48 -0.67
N ILE A 29 -10.61 -15.14 0.07
CA ILE A 29 -9.36 -15.69 -0.48
C ILE A 29 -9.64 -16.68 -1.61
N ARG A 30 -10.62 -17.57 -1.45
CA ARG A 30 -10.99 -18.55 -2.49
C ARG A 30 -11.44 -17.86 -3.77
N ASN A 31 -12.24 -16.80 -3.65
CA ASN A 31 -12.71 -16.02 -4.79
C ASN A 31 -11.56 -15.30 -5.48
N MET A 32 -10.72 -14.58 -4.72
CA MET A 32 -9.54 -13.89 -5.27
C MET A 32 -8.62 -14.88 -6.01
N LYS A 33 -8.30 -16.03 -5.40
CA LYS A 33 -7.52 -17.11 -6.04
C LYS A 33 -8.10 -17.53 -7.38
N ARG A 34 -9.42 -17.74 -7.46
CA ARG A 34 -10.08 -18.15 -8.71
C ARG A 34 -10.00 -17.08 -9.80
N MET A 35 -10.05 -15.81 -9.42
CA MET A 35 -10.07 -14.67 -10.36
C MET A 35 -8.69 -14.31 -10.90
N THR A 36 -7.62 -14.58 -10.16
CA THR A 36 -6.26 -14.10 -10.52
C THR A 36 -5.30 -15.22 -10.94
N LYS A 37 -5.66 -16.50 -10.81
CA LYS A 37 -4.78 -17.66 -11.07
C LYS A 37 -4.23 -17.76 -12.51
N ASP A 38 -4.86 -17.12 -13.50
CA ASP A 38 -4.61 -17.45 -14.91
C ASP A 38 -3.31 -16.84 -15.47
N ARG A 39 -2.88 -15.66 -14.99
CA ARG A 39 -1.76 -14.90 -15.59
C ARG A 39 -0.59 -14.62 -14.67
N VAL A 40 -0.76 -14.81 -13.36
CA VAL A 40 0.28 -14.50 -12.38
C VAL A 40 0.58 -15.78 -11.58
N PRO A 41 1.65 -16.51 -11.92
CA PRO A 41 2.02 -17.71 -11.19
C PRO A 41 2.53 -17.37 -9.78
N GLY A 42 2.44 -18.34 -8.87
CA GLY A 42 3.07 -18.22 -7.54
C GLY A 42 2.39 -17.25 -6.58
N LEU A 43 1.14 -16.85 -6.80
CA LEU A 43 0.40 -15.99 -5.87
C LEU A 43 0.06 -16.72 -4.57
N ASN A 44 0.46 -16.12 -3.45
CA ASN A 44 0.12 -16.53 -2.09
C ASN A 44 -0.85 -15.53 -1.46
N TYR A 45 -1.69 -16.02 -0.55
CA TYR A 45 -2.74 -15.23 0.10
C TYR A 45 -2.68 -15.46 1.61
N VAL A 46 -2.30 -14.44 2.35
CA VAL A 46 -1.99 -14.56 3.78
C VAL A 46 -2.91 -13.64 4.58
N LYS A 47 -3.49 -14.17 5.67
CA LYS A 47 -4.34 -13.41 6.59
C LYS A 47 -3.48 -12.82 7.69
N ILE A 48 -3.42 -11.50 7.79
CA ILE A 48 -2.62 -10.81 8.81
C ILE A 48 -3.47 -9.73 9.46
N ARG A 49 -3.79 -9.91 10.75
CA ARG A 49 -4.46 -8.91 11.62
C ARG A 49 -5.65 -8.18 10.99
N GLY A 50 -6.48 -8.88 10.22
CA GLY A 50 -7.68 -8.30 9.59
C GLY A 50 -7.46 -7.69 8.22
N ARG A 51 -6.39 -8.11 7.57
CA ARG A 51 -6.07 -7.84 6.18
C ARG A 51 -5.73 -9.16 5.50
N ILE A 52 -5.90 -9.17 4.19
CA ILE A 52 -5.36 -10.22 3.33
C ILE A 52 -4.22 -9.59 2.55
N PHE A 53 -3.07 -10.24 2.52
CA PHE A 53 -1.93 -9.85 1.70
C PHE A 53 -1.84 -10.82 0.53
N ILE A 54 -1.51 -10.29 -0.65
CA ILE A 54 -1.21 -11.07 -1.85
C ILE A 54 0.21 -10.75 -2.29
N HIS A 55 1.06 -11.76 -2.41
CA HIS A 55 2.43 -11.63 -2.89
C HIS A 55 2.82 -12.85 -3.73
N LYS A 56 3.83 -12.70 -4.60
CA LYS A 56 4.43 -13.85 -5.29
C LYS A 56 5.27 -14.69 -4.33
N ASN A 57 5.75 -15.85 -4.79
CA ASN A 57 6.80 -16.57 -4.09
C ASN A 57 8.02 -15.66 -3.92
N ASP A 58 8.71 -15.78 -2.78
CA ASP A 58 9.92 -15.02 -2.45
C ASP A 58 9.79 -13.49 -2.52
N PHE A 59 8.55 -12.96 -2.47
CA PHE A 59 8.27 -11.53 -2.59
C PHE A 59 8.85 -10.87 -3.85
N GLU A 60 8.81 -11.59 -4.98
CA GLU A 60 9.15 -11.02 -6.27
C GLU A 60 8.28 -9.80 -6.62
N VAL A 61 8.89 -8.80 -7.26
CA VAL A 61 8.22 -7.59 -7.74
C VAL A 61 7.23 -7.95 -8.85
N PHE A 62 6.03 -7.37 -8.80
CA PHE A 62 5.04 -7.48 -9.86
C PHE A 62 5.45 -6.65 -11.08
N THR A 63 5.43 -7.24 -12.26
CA THR A 63 5.59 -6.49 -13.52
C THR A 63 4.39 -5.57 -13.74
N ASP A 64 4.53 -4.54 -14.59
CA ASP A 64 3.42 -3.63 -14.89
C ASP A 64 2.21 -4.36 -15.47
N GLU A 65 2.44 -5.37 -16.33
CA GLU A 65 1.38 -6.23 -16.88
C GLU A 65 0.67 -7.05 -15.79
N GLU A 66 1.43 -7.65 -14.86
CA GLU A 66 0.86 -8.38 -13.72
C GLU A 66 0.02 -7.44 -12.85
N GLN A 67 0.51 -6.22 -12.59
CA GLN A 67 -0.21 -5.23 -11.81
C GLN A 67 -1.53 -4.85 -12.48
N ASP A 68 -1.52 -4.54 -13.78
CA ASP A 68 -2.73 -4.13 -14.50
C ASP A 68 -3.75 -5.26 -14.58
N TYR A 69 -3.32 -6.49 -14.84
CA TYR A 69 -4.17 -7.66 -14.77
C TYR A 69 -4.79 -7.83 -13.37
N LEU A 70 -4.00 -7.74 -12.30
CA LEU A 70 -4.48 -7.89 -10.93
C LEU A 70 -5.45 -6.76 -10.54
N LYS A 71 -5.21 -5.52 -10.97
CA LYS A 71 -6.15 -4.40 -10.77
C LYS A 71 -7.51 -4.72 -11.41
N GLU A 72 -7.51 -5.19 -12.65
CA GLU A 72 -8.74 -5.54 -13.37
C GLU A 72 -9.50 -6.69 -12.73
N ARG A 73 -8.81 -7.67 -12.14
CA ARG A 73 -9.48 -8.81 -11.49
C ARG A 73 -9.97 -8.48 -10.09
N LEU A 74 -9.16 -7.79 -9.30
CA LEU A 74 -9.50 -7.53 -7.89
C LEU A 74 -10.60 -6.48 -7.74
N LYS A 75 -10.73 -5.52 -8.68
CA LYS A 75 -11.83 -4.52 -8.66
C LYS A 75 -13.22 -5.17 -8.69
N ASP A 76 -13.36 -6.34 -9.32
CA ASP A 76 -14.64 -7.05 -9.48
C ASP A 76 -14.87 -8.09 -8.37
N CYS A 77 -13.99 -8.14 -7.35
CA CYS A 77 -14.07 -9.14 -6.29
C CYS A 77 -15.03 -8.70 -5.19
N PHE A 78 -16.26 -9.25 -5.20
CA PHE A 78 -17.25 -8.97 -4.16
C PHE A 78 -16.74 -9.31 -2.75
N GLY A 79 -16.97 -8.38 -1.81
CA GLY A 79 -16.51 -8.48 -0.43
C GLY A 79 -15.14 -7.85 -0.17
N LEU A 80 -14.40 -7.51 -1.23
CA LEU A 80 -13.24 -6.64 -1.16
C LEU A 80 -13.71 -5.18 -1.15
N ASP A 81 -13.27 -4.41 -0.15
CA ASP A 81 -13.60 -2.98 -0.04
C ASP A 81 -12.61 -2.12 -0.82
N SER A 82 -11.32 -2.40 -0.65
CA SER A 82 -10.25 -1.70 -1.34
C SER A 82 -8.98 -2.54 -1.32
N PHE A 83 -8.10 -2.28 -2.27
CA PHE A 83 -6.76 -2.87 -2.29
C PHE A 83 -5.72 -1.83 -2.71
N SER A 84 -4.46 -2.07 -2.34
CA SER A 84 -3.35 -1.22 -2.74
C SER A 84 -2.13 -2.09 -3.00
N PHE A 85 -1.44 -1.82 -4.10
CA PHE A 85 -0.08 -2.31 -4.27
C PHE A 85 0.82 -1.62 -3.24
N CYS A 86 1.69 -2.39 -2.60
CA CYS A 86 2.56 -1.94 -1.55
C CYS A 86 3.93 -2.61 -1.64
N ILE A 87 4.88 -2.03 -0.92
CA ILE A 87 6.20 -2.60 -0.72
C ILE A 87 6.21 -3.18 0.69
N GLU A 88 6.34 -4.50 0.77
CA GLU A 88 6.56 -5.22 2.01
C GLU A 88 8.06 -5.43 2.19
N GLY A 89 8.58 -5.06 3.35
CA GLY A 89 10.02 -5.03 3.61
C GLY A 89 10.33 -5.17 5.09
N GLU A 90 11.57 -4.87 5.45
CA GLU A 90 12.04 -5.02 6.83
C GLU A 90 11.31 -4.10 7.80
N ARG A 91 11.18 -4.58 9.04
CA ARG A 91 10.44 -3.90 10.12
C ARG A 91 11.32 -2.87 10.84
N THR A 92 11.94 -1.97 10.09
CA THR A 92 12.81 -0.88 10.60
C THR A 92 12.39 0.45 9.97
N ILE A 93 12.65 1.58 10.64
CA ILE A 93 12.28 2.88 10.09
C ILE A 93 13.15 3.23 8.88
N GLU A 94 14.42 2.83 8.91
CA GLU A 94 15.40 3.02 7.85
C GLU A 94 14.92 2.35 6.55
N ALA A 95 14.54 1.07 6.61
CA ALA A 95 14.03 0.35 5.45
C ALA A 95 12.72 0.97 4.92
N VAL A 96 11.81 1.38 5.81
CA VAL A 96 10.56 2.06 5.43
C VAL A 96 10.85 3.35 4.67
N LEU A 97 11.73 4.21 5.20
CA LEU A 97 12.09 5.49 4.56
C LEU A 97 12.80 5.27 3.23
N ASP A 98 13.70 4.29 3.13
CA ASP A 98 14.41 3.97 1.90
C ASP A 98 13.45 3.45 0.80
N HIS A 99 12.49 2.58 1.16
CA HIS A 99 11.46 2.13 0.23
C HIS A 99 10.59 3.29 -0.26
N ILE A 100 10.14 4.16 0.66
CA ILE A 100 9.32 5.33 0.29
C ILE A 100 10.11 6.26 -0.62
N ARG A 101 11.35 6.60 -0.26
CA ARG A 101 12.24 7.49 -1.04
C ARG A 101 12.32 7.04 -2.50
N ASN A 102 12.61 5.75 -2.70
CA ASN A 102 12.76 5.17 -4.05
C ASN A 102 11.42 5.09 -4.80
N ALA A 103 10.31 4.85 -4.10
CA ALA A 103 9.00 4.71 -4.72
C ALA A 103 8.37 6.05 -5.12
N VAL A 104 8.51 7.09 -4.29
CA VAL A 104 7.73 8.33 -4.46
C VAL A 104 8.45 9.41 -5.24
N LYS A 105 9.79 9.40 -5.31
CA LYS A 105 10.55 10.46 -5.99
C LYS A 105 10.07 10.74 -7.43
N PRO A 106 9.93 9.72 -8.31
CA PRO A 106 9.47 9.97 -9.68
C PRO A 106 8.02 10.49 -9.73
N LEU A 107 7.18 10.09 -8.76
CA LEU A 107 5.80 10.54 -8.67
C LEU A 107 5.71 12.04 -8.35
N PHE A 108 6.54 12.52 -7.42
CA PHE A 108 6.61 13.95 -7.09
C PHE A 108 7.18 14.77 -8.24
N GLU A 109 8.24 14.30 -8.90
CA GLU A 109 8.82 14.97 -10.07
C GLU A 109 7.79 15.15 -11.19
N GLN A 110 7.05 14.09 -11.52
CA GLN A 110 5.99 14.13 -12.53
C GLN A 110 4.84 15.09 -12.13
N GLN A 111 4.43 15.09 -10.85
CA GLN A 111 3.35 15.97 -10.38
C GLN A 111 3.75 17.45 -10.37
N LEU A 112 5.01 17.75 -10.04
CA LEU A 112 5.54 19.11 -10.10
C LEU A 112 5.47 19.68 -11.52
N GLU A 113 5.89 18.91 -12.52
CA GLU A 113 5.81 19.28 -13.93
C GLU A 113 4.37 19.51 -14.38
N THR A 114 3.45 18.64 -13.94
CA THR A 114 2.04 18.69 -14.34
C THR A 114 1.30 19.88 -13.72
N LEU A 115 1.59 20.20 -12.46
CA LEU A 115 0.83 21.19 -11.69
C LEU A 115 1.39 22.61 -11.79
N GLY A 116 2.71 22.77 -12.01
CA GLY A 116 3.36 24.09 -12.02
C GLY A 116 3.30 24.83 -10.68
N ARG A 117 3.00 24.13 -9.58
CA ARG A 117 2.93 24.64 -8.20
C ARG A 117 3.49 23.60 -7.23
N PRO A 118 3.76 23.96 -5.96
CA PRO A 118 4.13 22.98 -4.95
C PRO A 118 3.09 21.85 -4.84
N VAL A 119 3.58 20.62 -4.77
CA VAL A 119 2.74 19.42 -4.64
C VAL A 119 2.27 19.29 -3.21
N LYS A 120 0.95 19.26 -3.02
CA LYS A 120 0.36 19.04 -1.71
C LYS A 120 0.38 17.55 -1.40
N PHE A 121 0.84 17.17 -0.23
CA PHE A 121 0.90 15.76 0.14
C PHE A 121 0.55 15.53 1.60
N ARG A 122 0.24 14.26 1.92
CA ARG A 122 0.15 13.80 3.30
C ARG A 122 0.76 12.42 3.45
N THR A 123 1.24 12.16 4.65
CA THR A 123 1.67 10.84 5.11
C THR A 123 0.61 10.29 6.08
N ARG A 124 0.33 8.99 5.99
CA ARG A 124 -0.64 8.31 6.85
C ARG A 124 -0.10 6.96 7.28
N ALA A 125 0.28 6.83 8.54
CA ALA A 125 0.87 5.61 9.08
C ALA A 125 -0.14 4.81 9.91
N ARG A 126 -0.35 3.54 9.59
CA ARG A 126 -1.22 2.63 10.36
C ARG A 126 -0.43 1.46 10.91
N ARG A 127 -0.07 1.56 12.19
CA ARG A 127 0.55 0.47 12.93
C ARG A 127 -0.47 -0.59 13.34
N SER A 128 -0.47 -1.72 12.62
CA SER A 128 -1.14 -2.95 13.06
C SER A 128 -0.40 -3.60 14.23
N ASP A 129 0.93 -3.44 14.26
CA ASP A 129 1.79 -3.82 15.39
C ASP A 129 2.09 -2.63 16.30
N LYS A 130 1.67 -2.71 17.55
CA LYS A 130 1.97 -1.64 18.51
C LYS A 130 3.37 -1.74 19.11
N SER A 131 4.09 -2.85 18.90
CA SER A 131 5.48 -3.06 19.34
C SER A 131 6.53 -2.38 18.45
N PHE A 132 6.14 -1.86 17.29
CA PHE A 132 7.05 -1.03 16.47
C PHE A 132 7.52 0.19 17.28
N PRO A 133 8.83 0.52 17.30
CA PRO A 133 9.39 1.54 18.20
C PRO A 133 8.73 2.91 18.07
N LEU A 134 8.48 3.35 16.85
CA LEU A 134 7.81 4.62 16.57
C LEU A 134 6.28 4.46 16.59
N ARG A 135 5.59 5.51 17.03
CA ARG A 135 4.14 5.70 16.92
C ARG A 135 3.79 6.13 15.49
N SER A 136 2.53 5.97 15.11
CA SER A 136 2.04 6.37 13.79
C SER A 136 2.38 7.83 13.45
N LYS A 137 2.18 8.76 14.39
CA LYS A 137 2.50 10.18 14.17
C LYS A 137 4.01 10.41 13.96
N GLU A 138 4.85 9.68 14.66
CA GLU A 138 6.31 9.79 14.50
C GLU A 138 6.71 9.28 13.11
N ILE A 139 6.18 8.14 12.67
CA ILE A 139 6.40 7.63 11.30
C ILE A 139 5.92 8.64 10.25
N GLU A 140 4.75 9.24 10.45
CA GLU A 140 4.20 10.26 9.55
C GLU A 140 5.12 11.48 9.42
N ILE A 141 5.66 11.96 10.54
CA ILE A 141 6.59 13.09 10.60
C ILE A 141 7.91 12.71 9.91
N GLU A 142 8.56 11.62 10.29
CA GLU A 142 9.81 11.15 9.68
C GLU A 142 9.69 11.00 8.16
N THR A 143 8.57 10.44 7.71
CA THR A 143 8.29 10.28 6.27
C THR A 143 8.13 11.64 5.58
N ALA A 144 7.41 12.58 6.20
CA ALA A 144 7.17 13.90 5.63
C ALA A 144 8.46 14.72 5.55
N THR A 145 9.25 14.75 6.63
CA THR A 145 10.56 15.41 6.67
C THR A 145 11.48 14.87 5.57
N MET A 146 11.59 13.54 5.45
CA MET A 146 12.41 12.93 4.40
C MET A 146 11.98 13.34 2.98
N ILE A 147 10.66 13.45 2.73
CA ILE A 147 10.14 13.89 1.43
C ILE A 147 10.47 15.37 1.17
N GLU A 148 10.30 16.23 2.18
CA GLU A 148 10.64 17.65 2.10
C GLU A 148 12.13 17.85 1.79
N GLU A 149 13.02 17.12 2.46
CA GLU A 149 14.47 17.14 2.19
C GLU A 149 14.81 16.61 0.79
N MET A 150 14.16 15.52 0.37
CA MET A 150 14.44 14.88 -0.91
C MET A 150 13.96 15.71 -2.11
N ILE A 151 12.76 16.31 -2.04
CA ILE A 151 12.14 17.03 -3.16
C ILE A 151 12.46 18.53 -3.12
N GLY A 152 12.61 19.09 -1.91
CA GLY A 152 12.84 20.50 -1.61
C GLY A 152 11.60 21.16 -1.02
N GLU A 153 11.77 21.85 0.11
CA GLU A 153 10.69 22.48 0.90
C GLU A 153 9.80 23.44 0.07
N ASN A 154 10.37 24.15 -0.90
CA ASN A 154 9.60 25.08 -1.75
C ASN A 154 8.79 24.39 -2.86
N LYS A 155 8.95 23.06 -3.01
CA LYS A 155 8.28 22.26 -4.05
C LYS A 155 7.18 21.38 -3.47
N VAL A 156 7.10 21.21 -2.16
CA VAL A 156 6.07 20.37 -1.54
C VAL A 156 5.40 21.12 -0.40
N GLN A 157 4.18 20.73 -0.08
CA GLN A 157 3.44 21.31 1.04
C GLN A 157 2.63 20.21 1.74
N VAL A 158 2.73 20.11 3.05
CA VAL A 158 1.86 19.19 3.81
C VAL A 158 0.43 19.74 3.84
N ASP A 159 -0.52 18.98 3.29
CA ASP A 159 -1.96 19.27 3.35
C ASP A 159 -2.71 18.01 3.78
N LEU A 160 -3.14 17.97 5.04
CA LEU A 160 -3.79 16.80 5.63
C LEU A 160 -5.22 16.58 5.10
N MET A 161 -5.83 17.61 4.53
CA MET A 161 -7.23 17.66 4.13
C MET A 161 -7.39 17.39 2.64
N ASN A 162 -6.65 18.13 1.80
CA ASN A 162 -6.75 18.09 0.34
C ASN A 162 -5.37 17.86 -0.32
N PRO A 163 -4.75 16.68 -0.13
CA PRO A 163 -3.48 16.35 -0.75
C PRO A 163 -3.66 15.98 -2.25
N ASP A 164 -2.66 16.30 -3.06
CA ASP A 164 -2.49 15.73 -4.40
C ASP A 164 -1.97 14.28 -4.32
N ILE A 165 -1.06 14.01 -3.36
CA ILE A 165 -0.49 12.69 -3.12
C ILE A 165 -0.72 12.25 -1.67
N SER A 166 -1.26 11.04 -1.47
CA SER A 166 -1.40 10.42 -0.15
C SER A 166 -0.50 9.21 -0.04
N ILE A 167 0.44 9.23 0.90
CA ILE A 167 1.44 8.18 1.11
C ILE A 167 1.03 7.37 2.34
N GLY A 168 0.68 6.10 2.11
CA GLY A 168 0.32 5.18 3.17
C GLY A 168 1.54 4.41 3.67
N VAL A 169 1.68 4.31 4.99
CA VAL A 169 2.71 3.53 5.68
C VAL A 169 2.08 2.51 6.63
#